data_AF-A0A2N6NC48-F1
#
_entry.id   AF-A0A2N6NC48-F1
#
_cell.length_a   1.000
_cell.length_b   1.000
_cell.length_c   1.000
_cell.angle_alpha   90.00
_cell.angle_beta   90.00
_cell.angle_gamma   90.00
#
_symmetry.space_group_name_H-M   'P 1'
#
loop_
_entity.id
_entity.type
_entity.pdbx_description
1 polymer ?
#
loop_
_entity_poly.entity_id
_entity_poly.type
_entity_poly.pdbx_seq_one_letter_code
_entity_poly.pdbx_strand_id
1 'polypeptide(L)'
;MQKPYYALLSVQQWLALVLDISTCFIATILIAVSTTLPNSTSDTSVGLALINLISFSIMTSALIRVWVALETCLGGLARIRTFCATTPQETDGPSCSPVPEQWPSSGRIEIESISASYTYEDGTLHQALDNASVVIEHGEKAGISGRTGSGKSSLFLALLHMIECTGGTIRIDGRDITTIPREVLRSRITVLTQDGVEVDHSVRFNMYPFDGHQPTDESILETLDLVGLSEQVQSQGGVEAAMASMQFSPGQKQLFFVARGILHHRSVGSKIVMMDEATSSMDYGVDRQIQKLIDEQLTDCTIVLIAHRLHSLDNADVVVKLEAGKVVEVARRCRTTTTEDA
;
A
#
# COMPACT_ATOMS: atom_id res chain seq x y z
N MET A 1 20.01 -17.50 0.78
CA MET A 1 20.46 -16.78 2.00
C MET A 1 21.44 -17.55 2.90
N GLN A 2 21.67 -18.87 2.75
CA GLN A 2 22.49 -19.63 3.72
C GLN A 2 24.02 -19.55 3.50
N LYS A 3 24.50 -19.36 2.26
CA LYS A 3 25.94 -19.30 1.95
C LYS A 3 26.74 -18.22 2.72
N PRO A 4 26.29 -16.95 2.83
CA PRO A 4 27.03 -15.93 3.60
C PRO A 4 27.05 -16.22 5.10
N TYR A 5 25.99 -16.84 5.64
CA TYR A 5 25.94 -17.26 7.04
C TYR A 5 26.98 -18.35 7.35
N TYR A 6 27.08 -19.37 6.50
CA TYR A 6 28.11 -20.41 6.64
C TYR A 6 29.53 -19.86 6.48
N ALA A 7 29.75 -18.93 5.54
CA ALA A 7 31.04 -18.29 5.36
C ALA A 7 31.47 -17.50 6.62
N LEU A 8 30.54 -16.75 7.23
CA LEU A 8 30.80 -16.01 8.46
C LEU A 8 31.16 -16.95 9.62
N LEU A 9 30.44 -18.07 9.77
CA LEU A 9 30.75 -19.11 10.76
C LEU A 9 32.14 -19.72 10.53
N SER A 10 32.49 -20.05 9.29
CA SER A 10 33.81 -20.59 8.95
C SER A 10 34.93 -19.60 9.27
N VAL A 11 34.72 -18.30 8.99
CA VAL A 11 35.69 -17.24 9.33
C VAL A 11 35.84 -17.08 10.86
N GLN A 12 34.74 -17.16 11.61
CA GLN A 12 34.78 -17.10 13.08
C GLN A 12 35.51 -18.30 13.70
N GLN A 13 35.27 -19.51 13.20
CA GLN A 13 35.98 -20.72 13.63
C GLN A 13 37.47 -20.67 13.28
N TRP A 14 37.80 -20.19 12.08
CA TRP A 14 39.17 -19.98 11.65
C TRP A 14 39.92 -18.99 12.56
N LEU A 15 39.29 -17.87 12.88
CA LEU A 15 39.86 -16.88 13.79
C LEU A 15 40.13 -17.47 15.18
N ALA A 16 39.19 -18.23 15.74
CA ALA A 16 39.38 -18.88 17.03
C ALA A 16 40.56 -19.84 17.01
N LEU A 17 40.68 -20.68 15.98
CA LEU A 17 41.78 -21.61 15.81
C LEU A 17 43.14 -20.90 15.72
N VAL A 18 43.24 -19.80 14.97
CA VAL A 18 44.49 -19.02 14.85
C VAL A 18 44.88 -18.41 16.19
N LEU A 19 43.92 -17.87 16.95
CA LEU A 19 44.18 -17.31 18.29
C LEU A 19 44.66 -18.39 19.27
N ASP A 20 44.04 -19.57 19.27
CA ASP A 20 44.44 -20.67 20.14
C ASP A 20 45.84 -21.21 19.79
N ILE A 21 46.18 -21.31 18.49
CA ILE A 21 47.53 -21.69 18.04
C ILE A 21 48.56 -20.66 18.51
N SER A 22 48.27 -19.37 18.37
CA SER A 22 49.18 -18.31 18.83
C SER A 22 49.40 -18.35 20.34
N THR A 23 48.34 -18.65 21.09
CA THR A 23 48.36 -18.80 22.54
C THR A 23 49.20 -20.00 22.96
N CYS A 24 49.04 -21.14 22.26
CA CYS A 24 49.86 -22.34 22.47
C CYS A 24 51.35 -22.07 22.20
N PHE A 25 51.65 -21.33 21.13
CA PHE A 25 53.03 -20.93 20.81
C PHE A 25 53.65 -20.06 21.91
N ILE A 26 52.94 -19.05 22.42
CA ILE A 26 53.45 -18.21 23.51
C ILE A 26 53.59 -19.03 24.81
N ALA A 27 52.65 -19.92 25.11
CA ALA A 27 52.72 -20.78 26.28
C ALA A 27 53.93 -21.73 26.24
N THR A 28 54.21 -22.34 25.08
CA THR A 28 55.40 -23.20 24.90
C THR A 28 56.71 -22.44 25.06
N ILE A 29 56.80 -21.21 24.55
CA ILE A 29 57.96 -20.34 24.79
C ILE A 29 58.11 -20.04 26.28
N LEU A 30 57.01 -19.71 26.97
CA LEU A 30 57.03 -19.38 28.39
C LEU A 30 57.53 -20.57 29.25
N ILE A 31 57.09 -21.79 28.93
CA ILE A 31 57.55 -23.02 29.58
C ILE A 31 59.02 -23.31 29.24
N ALA A 32 59.45 -23.11 27.99
CA ALA A 32 60.84 -23.31 27.59
C ALA A 32 61.81 -22.34 28.30
N VAL A 33 61.41 -21.07 28.45
CA VAL A 33 62.18 -20.08 29.21
C VAL A 33 62.20 -20.43 30.71
N SER A 34 61.06 -20.86 31.27
CA SER A 34 60.98 -21.28 32.67
C SER A 34 61.86 -22.50 32.98
N THR A 35 62.00 -23.45 32.06
CA THR A 35 62.81 -24.66 32.26
C THR A 35 64.30 -24.43 32.03
N THR A 36 64.68 -23.43 31.21
CA THR A 36 66.09 -23.08 30.94
C THR A 36 66.71 -22.14 31.99
N LEU A 37 65.89 -21.44 32.78
CA LEU A 37 66.33 -20.52 33.85
C LEU A 37 65.77 -20.90 35.24
N PRO A 38 66.13 -22.09 35.78
CA PRO A 38 65.48 -22.66 36.97
C PRO A 38 65.66 -21.86 38.27
N ASN A 39 66.62 -20.93 38.34
CA ASN A 39 66.95 -20.21 39.59
C ASN A 39 66.40 -18.77 39.66
N SER A 40 65.64 -18.29 38.67
CA SER A 40 65.22 -16.88 38.58
C SER A 40 63.73 -16.62 38.83
N THR A 41 62.89 -17.65 38.92
CA THR A 41 61.41 -17.52 38.95
C THR A 41 60.76 -18.52 39.88
N SER A 42 59.68 -18.12 40.57
CA SER A 42 58.91 -19.01 41.44
C SER A 42 57.85 -19.80 40.65
N ASP A 43 57.65 -21.08 40.97
CA ASP A 43 56.69 -21.95 40.28
C ASP A 43 55.26 -21.36 40.24
N THR A 44 54.87 -20.65 41.31
CA THR A 44 53.58 -19.95 41.41
C THR A 44 53.43 -18.84 40.37
N SER A 45 54.51 -18.10 40.08
CA SER A 45 54.49 -17.00 39.10
C SER A 45 54.33 -17.53 37.66
N VAL A 46 54.92 -18.69 37.36
CA VAL A 46 54.79 -19.37 36.06
C VAL A 46 53.37 -19.90 35.87
N GLY A 47 52.80 -20.53 36.90
CA GLY A 47 51.40 -20.96 36.88
C GLY A 47 50.42 -19.80 36.68
N LEU A 48 50.64 -18.67 37.36
CA LEU A 48 49.85 -17.46 37.19
C LEU A 48 49.97 -16.88 35.77
N ALA A 49 51.17 -16.85 35.20
CA ALA A 49 51.40 -16.38 33.84
C ALA A 49 50.65 -17.24 32.80
N LEU A 50 50.62 -18.56 32.97
CA LEU A 50 49.88 -19.48 32.09
C LEU A 50 48.36 -19.25 32.19
N ILE A 51 47.82 -19.08 33.40
CA ILE A 51 46.39 -18.79 33.62
C ILE A 51 46.00 -17.46 32.96
N ASN A 52 46.83 -16.44 33.12
CA ASN A 52 46.60 -15.13 32.50
C ASN A 52 46.65 -15.21 30.97
N LEU A 53 47.56 -16.00 30.41
CA LEU A 53 47.69 -16.20 28.98
C LEU A 53 46.47 -16.93 28.38
N ILE A 54 45.95 -17.96 29.05
CA ILE A 54 44.70 -18.63 28.65
C ILE A 54 43.52 -17.65 28.73
N SER A 55 43.43 -16.89 29.82
CA SER A 55 42.37 -15.90 30.01
C SER A 55 42.40 -14.80 28.94
N PHE A 56 43.61 -14.35 28.57
CA PHE A 56 43.81 -13.36 27.51
C PHE A 56 43.34 -13.86 26.14
N SER A 57 43.62 -15.13 25.79
CA SER A 57 43.12 -15.73 24.55
C SER A 57 41.59 -15.73 24.50
N ILE A 58 40.95 -16.19 25.58
CA ILE A 58 39.49 -16.26 25.70
C ILE A 58 38.87 -14.87 25.57
N MET A 59 39.41 -13.86 26.28
CA MET A 59 38.91 -12.48 26.21
C MET A 59 39.09 -11.86 24.83
N THR A 60 40.24 -12.07 24.18
CA THR A 60 40.52 -11.53 22.83
C THR A 60 39.56 -12.13 21.79
N SER A 61 39.37 -13.45 21.86
CA SER A 61 38.44 -14.18 21.02
C SER A 61 36.99 -13.69 21.23
N ALA A 62 36.59 -13.44 22.48
CA ALA A 62 35.28 -12.86 22.80
C ALA A 62 35.13 -11.43 22.26
N LEU A 63 36.15 -10.58 22.43
CA LEU A 63 36.13 -9.20 21.95
C LEU A 63 35.94 -9.11 20.44
N ILE A 64 36.66 -9.93 19.66
CA ILE A 64 36.54 -9.91 18.19
C ILE A 64 35.15 -10.41 17.76
N ARG A 65 34.60 -11.43 18.42
CA ARG A 65 33.22 -11.87 18.16
C ARG A 65 32.21 -10.75 18.41
N VAL A 66 32.33 -10.04 19.53
CA VAL A 66 31.47 -8.90 19.85
C VAL A 66 31.64 -7.77 18.84
N TRP A 67 32.88 -7.49 18.40
CA TRP A 67 33.16 -6.47 17.39
C TRP A 67 32.50 -6.79 16.04
N VAL A 68 32.65 -8.03 15.54
CA VAL A 68 32.03 -8.47 14.28
C VAL A 68 30.50 -8.43 14.36
N ALA A 69 29.93 -8.80 15.51
CA ALA A 69 28.50 -8.69 15.75
C ALA A 69 28.04 -7.23 15.74
N LEU A 70 28.78 -6.33 16.41
CA LEU A 70 28.50 -4.90 16.43
C LEU A 70 28.52 -4.30 15.02
N GLU A 71 29.52 -4.63 14.21
CA GLU A 71 29.63 -4.17 12.81
C GLU A 71 28.41 -4.61 11.98
N THR A 72 27.96 -5.85 12.16
CA THR A 72 26.77 -6.39 11.48
C THR A 72 25.51 -5.62 11.89
N CYS A 73 25.35 -5.34 13.19
CA CYS A 73 24.24 -4.54 13.72
C CYS A 73 24.28 -3.10 13.17
N LEU A 74 25.46 -2.48 13.12
CA LEU A 74 25.65 -1.14 12.55
C LEU A 74 25.27 -1.09 11.07
N GLY A 75 25.60 -2.14 10.30
CA GLY A 75 25.17 -2.25 8.90
C GLY A 75 23.64 -2.30 8.74
N GLY A 76 22.95 -3.02 9.63
CA GLY A 76 21.49 -3.02 9.68
C GLY A 76 20.90 -1.66 10.03
N LEU A 77 21.45 -1.01 11.07
CA LEU A 77 21.03 0.33 11.51
C LEU A 77 21.25 1.38 10.41
N ALA A 78 22.37 1.30 9.69
CA ALA A 78 22.66 2.19 8.58
C ALA A 78 21.61 2.08 7.47
N ARG A 79 21.18 0.86 7.10
CA ARG A 79 20.12 0.66 6.10
C ARG A 79 18.78 1.21 6.55
N ILE A 80 18.40 1.00 7.81
CA ILE A 80 17.17 1.55 8.39
C ILE A 80 17.23 3.09 8.35
N ARG A 81 18.35 3.67 8.78
CA ARG A 81 18.54 5.12 8.76
C ARG A 81 18.47 5.69 7.34
N THR A 82 19.12 5.03 6.38
CA THR A 82 19.04 5.44 4.96
C THR A 82 17.61 5.36 4.48
N PHE A 83 16.89 4.27 4.74
CA PHE A 83 15.48 4.14 4.38
C PHE A 83 14.63 5.27 4.97
N CYS A 84 14.74 5.56 6.27
CA CYS A 84 14.01 6.65 6.90
C CYS A 84 14.37 8.04 6.34
N ALA A 85 15.61 8.24 5.87
CA ALA A 85 16.09 9.53 5.38
C ALA A 85 15.82 9.77 3.89
N THR A 86 15.85 8.72 3.06
CA THR A 86 15.78 8.85 1.59
C THR A 86 14.42 8.47 1.00
N THR A 87 13.53 7.85 1.79
CA THR A 87 12.19 7.51 1.30
C THR A 87 11.42 8.79 1.03
N PRO A 88 10.98 9.04 -0.23
CA PRO A 88 10.16 10.19 -0.55
C PRO A 88 8.87 10.16 0.28
N GLN A 89 8.52 11.28 0.90
CA GLN A 89 7.27 11.45 1.62
C GLN A 89 6.37 12.39 0.83
N GLU A 90 5.10 12.02 0.69
CA GLU A 90 4.08 12.95 0.20
C GLU A 90 3.93 14.06 1.24
N THR A 91 4.01 15.32 0.81
CA THR A 91 3.79 16.48 1.69
C THR A 91 2.70 17.33 1.09
N ASP A 92 1.78 17.78 1.95
CA ASP A 92 0.76 18.73 1.56
C ASP A 92 1.43 20.08 1.24
N GLY A 93 0.93 20.74 0.19
CA GLY A 93 1.46 22.02 -0.25
C GLY A 93 1.17 23.15 0.76
N PRO A 94 1.94 24.26 0.73
CA PRO A 94 1.70 25.41 1.61
C PRO A 94 0.35 26.09 1.37
N SER A 95 -0.27 25.85 0.21
CA SER A 95 -1.60 26.36 -0.17
C SER A 95 -2.76 25.49 0.34
N CYS A 96 -2.47 24.38 1.03
CA CYS A 96 -3.50 23.51 1.58
C CYS A 96 -4.29 24.23 2.67
N SER A 97 -5.61 24.22 2.53
CA SER A 97 -6.53 24.85 3.48
C SER A 97 -7.60 23.86 3.90
N PRO A 98 -8.15 23.98 5.13
CA PRO A 98 -9.20 23.09 5.58
C PRO A 98 -10.40 23.18 4.62
N VAL A 99 -11.07 22.04 4.44
CA VAL A 99 -12.31 21.93 3.67
C VAL A 99 -13.50 21.88 4.62
N PRO A 100 -14.68 22.37 4.20
CA PRO A 100 -15.91 22.19 4.96
C PRO A 100 -16.22 20.71 5.19
N GLU A 101 -16.87 20.38 6.31
CA GLU A 101 -17.22 18.99 6.64
C GLU A 101 -18.17 18.33 5.63
N GLN A 102 -18.93 19.14 4.90
CA GLN A 102 -19.91 18.70 3.88
C GLN A 102 -19.29 18.59 2.48
N TRP A 103 -18.01 18.92 2.32
CA TRP A 103 -17.34 18.81 1.04
C TRP A 103 -16.91 17.36 0.77
N PRO A 104 -17.06 16.84 -0.46
CA PRO A 104 -17.73 17.45 -1.62
C PRO A 104 -19.26 17.40 -1.50
N SER A 105 -19.94 18.49 -1.87
CA SER A 105 -21.40 18.62 -1.77
C SER A 105 -22.12 18.00 -2.97
N SER A 106 -21.55 18.18 -4.16
CA SER A 106 -22.09 17.66 -5.42
C SER A 106 -21.17 16.62 -6.05
N GLY A 107 -19.87 16.64 -5.79
CA GLY A 107 -18.95 15.70 -6.43
C GLY A 107 -18.84 15.90 -7.95
N ARG A 108 -18.96 17.15 -8.42
CA ARG A 108 -18.70 17.52 -9.81
C ARG A 108 -17.19 17.55 -10.04
N ILE A 109 -16.72 16.90 -11.11
CA ILE A 109 -15.29 16.74 -11.39
C ILE A 109 -14.94 17.48 -12.68
N GLU A 110 -14.01 18.43 -12.60
CA GLU A 110 -13.46 19.15 -13.74
C GLU A 110 -11.98 18.81 -13.90
N ILE A 111 -11.63 18.30 -15.06
CA ILE A 111 -10.25 18.02 -15.45
C ILE A 111 -9.94 18.96 -16.62
N GLU A 112 -9.03 19.90 -16.38
CA GLU A 112 -8.63 20.92 -17.36
C GLU A 112 -7.17 20.70 -17.76
N SER A 113 -6.94 20.26 -18.99
CA SER A 113 -5.63 20.21 -19.64
C SER A 113 -4.54 19.48 -18.85
N ILE A 114 -4.91 18.40 -18.13
CA ILE A 114 -3.97 17.74 -17.23
C ILE A 114 -2.87 17.01 -17.99
N SER A 115 -1.65 17.13 -17.49
CA SER A 115 -0.49 16.39 -17.96
C SER A 115 0.21 15.77 -16.77
N ALA A 116 0.62 14.51 -16.89
CA ALA A 116 1.29 13.78 -15.81
C ALA A 116 2.31 12.81 -16.40
N SER A 117 3.44 12.67 -15.70
CA SER A 117 4.57 11.86 -16.15
C SER A 117 5.14 11.04 -15.00
N TYR A 118 5.58 9.81 -15.31
CA TYR A 118 6.37 9.00 -14.39
C TYR A 118 7.86 9.23 -14.67
N THR A 119 8.67 9.21 -13.62
CA THR A 119 10.13 9.21 -13.74
C THR A 119 10.63 7.80 -13.50
N TYR A 120 11.31 7.22 -14.50
CA TYR A 120 11.96 5.91 -14.35
C TYR A 120 13.29 6.03 -13.59
N GLU A 121 13.83 4.90 -13.15
CA GLU A 121 15.11 4.84 -12.40
C GLU A 121 16.30 5.41 -13.18
N ASP A 122 16.25 5.38 -14.51
CA ASP A 122 17.25 5.95 -15.42
C ASP A 122 17.08 7.46 -15.63
N GLY A 123 16.09 8.08 -14.98
CA GLY A 123 15.75 9.49 -15.11
C GLY A 123 14.92 9.84 -16.35
N THR A 124 14.51 8.86 -17.15
CA THR A 124 13.65 9.12 -18.30
C THR A 124 12.22 9.43 -17.85
N LEU A 125 11.61 10.44 -18.47
CA LEU A 125 10.23 10.81 -18.22
C LEU A 125 9.31 10.10 -19.20
N HIS A 126 8.34 9.37 -18.67
CA HIS A 126 7.27 8.77 -19.45
C HIS A 126 5.97 9.53 -19.19
N GLN A 127 5.57 10.32 -20.17
CA GLN A 127 4.32 11.05 -20.14
C GLN A 127 3.14 10.08 -20.25
N ALA A 128 2.36 9.99 -19.18
CA ALA A 128 1.20 9.10 -19.09
C ALA A 128 -0.10 9.81 -19.47
N LEU A 129 -0.20 11.11 -19.21
CA LEU A 129 -1.32 11.98 -19.60
C LEU A 129 -0.79 13.20 -20.34
N ASP A 130 -1.46 13.59 -21.42
CA ASP A 130 -1.08 14.72 -22.26
C ASP A 130 -2.31 15.57 -22.59
N ASN A 131 -2.43 16.72 -21.92
CA ASN A 131 -3.48 17.70 -22.12
C ASN A 131 -4.91 17.10 -22.08
N ALA A 132 -5.15 16.16 -21.17
CA ALA A 132 -6.44 15.49 -21.00
C ALA A 132 -7.45 16.45 -20.36
N SER A 133 -8.62 16.63 -20.98
CA SER A 133 -9.68 17.48 -20.45
C SER A 133 -11.03 16.76 -20.48
N VAL A 134 -11.75 16.79 -19.36
CA VAL A 134 -13.09 16.21 -19.24
C VAL A 134 -13.84 16.86 -18.08
N VAL A 135 -15.15 17.03 -18.24
CA VAL A 135 -16.06 17.48 -17.17
C VAL A 135 -17.10 16.40 -16.95
N ILE A 136 -17.22 15.96 -15.70
CA ILE A 136 -18.19 14.98 -15.22
C ILE A 136 -19.12 15.70 -14.25
N GLU A 137 -20.39 15.79 -14.62
CA GLU A 137 -21.40 16.49 -13.82
C GLU A 137 -21.83 15.66 -12.61
N HIS A 138 -22.47 16.33 -11.65
CA HIS A 138 -23.00 15.68 -10.46
C HIS A 138 -23.96 14.54 -10.80
N GLY A 139 -23.74 13.37 -10.20
CA GLY A 139 -24.63 12.21 -10.35
C GLY A 139 -24.54 11.54 -11.73
N GLU A 140 -23.54 11.90 -12.55
CA GLU A 140 -23.26 11.20 -13.80
C GLU A 140 -22.44 9.93 -13.54
N LYS A 141 -22.78 8.86 -14.26
CA LYS A 141 -21.94 7.67 -14.41
C LYS A 141 -21.02 7.85 -15.62
N ALA A 142 -19.77 8.21 -15.37
CA ALA A 142 -18.73 8.38 -16.37
C ALA A 142 -17.90 7.10 -16.55
N GLY A 143 -17.94 6.53 -17.76
CA GLY A 143 -17.15 5.38 -18.15
C GLY A 143 -15.91 5.76 -18.96
N ILE A 144 -14.75 5.36 -18.49
CA ILE A 144 -13.45 5.59 -19.13
C ILE A 144 -13.06 4.35 -19.92
N SER A 145 -12.93 4.51 -21.23
CA SER A 145 -12.57 3.46 -22.17
C SER A 145 -11.23 3.75 -22.87
N GLY A 146 -10.55 2.71 -23.34
CA GLY A 146 -9.29 2.85 -24.05
C GLY A 146 -8.43 1.59 -23.97
N ARG A 147 -7.45 1.46 -24.87
CA ARG A 147 -6.53 0.30 -24.88
C ARG A 147 -5.67 0.25 -23.61
N THR A 148 -5.10 -0.91 -23.31
CA THR A 148 -4.07 -1.03 -22.26
C THR A 148 -2.92 -0.05 -22.55
N GLY A 149 -2.47 0.67 -21.53
CA GLY A 149 -1.43 1.71 -21.69
C GLY A 149 -1.95 3.07 -22.19
N SER A 150 -3.26 3.28 -22.33
CA SER A 150 -3.79 4.57 -22.80
C SER A 150 -3.84 5.69 -21.74
N GLY A 151 -3.46 5.41 -20.49
CA GLY A 151 -3.46 6.38 -19.40
C GLY A 151 -4.64 6.29 -18.41
N LYS A 152 -5.56 5.33 -18.55
CA LYS A 152 -6.75 5.18 -17.68
C LYS A 152 -6.41 5.11 -16.18
N SER A 153 -5.54 4.19 -15.78
CA SER A 153 -5.13 4.05 -14.38
C SER A 153 -4.35 5.28 -13.89
N SER A 154 -3.60 5.94 -14.78
CA SER A 154 -2.92 7.21 -14.44
C SER A 154 -3.90 8.35 -14.20
N LEU A 155 -5.01 8.39 -14.94
CA LEU A 155 -6.10 9.35 -14.71
C LEU A 155 -6.75 9.14 -13.34
N PHE A 156 -6.96 7.89 -12.93
CA PHE A 156 -7.43 7.56 -11.58
C PHE A 156 -6.46 8.00 -10.49
N LEU A 157 -5.17 7.70 -10.65
CA LEU A 157 -4.13 8.12 -9.71
C LEU A 157 -4.00 9.64 -9.65
N ALA A 158 -4.21 10.36 -10.77
CA ALA A 158 -4.22 11.82 -10.79
C ALA A 158 -5.40 12.39 -9.99
N LEU A 159 -6.60 11.82 -10.15
CA LEU A 159 -7.79 12.21 -9.38
C LEU A 159 -7.61 12.01 -7.87
N LEU A 160 -6.92 10.94 -7.47
CA LEU A 160 -6.58 10.65 -6.06
C LEU A 160 -5.35 11.43 -5.55
N HIS A 161 -4.78 12.31 -6.38
CA HIS A 161 -3.56 13.05 -6.11
C HIS A 161 -2.41 12.12 -5.64
N MET A 162 -2.26 10.96 -6.29
CA MET A 162 -1.17 9.99 -6.08
C MET A 162 -0.05 10.16 -7.10
N ILE A 163 -0.31 10.86 -8.21
CA ILE A 163 0.71 11.31 -9.14
C ILE A 163 0.67 12.83 -9.26
N GLU A 164 1.84 13.45 -9.31
CA GLU A 164 1.95 14.89 -9.53
C GLU A 164 1.61 15.24 -10.97
N CYS A 165 0.70 16.18 -11.16
CA CYS A 165 0.40 16.73 -12.47
C CYS A 165 1.46 17.79 -12.83
N THR A 166 2.10 17.64 -13.98
CA THR A 166 3.09 18.60 -14.50
C THR A 166 2.44 19.82 -15.16
N GLY A 167 1.15 19.74 -15.47
CA GLY A 167 0.36 20.84 -16.01
C GLY A 167 -1.14 20.55 -15.92
N GLY A 168 -1.94 21.61 -16.10
CA GLY A 168 -3.39 21.57 -15.95
C GLY A 168 -3.86 21.61 -14.49
N THR A 169 -5.17 21.50 -14.29
CA THR A 169 -5.78 21.49 -12.95
C THR A 169 -6.92 20.48 -12.88
N ILE A 170 -7.07 19.85 -11.71
CA ILE A 170 -8.23 19.02 -11.37
C ILE A 170 -9.00 19.74 -10.28
N ARG A 171 -10.28 20.00 -10.52
CA ARG A 171 -11.18 20.61 -9.53
C ARG A 171 -12.31 19.67 -9.16
N ILE A 172 -12.63 19.61 -7.88
CA ILE A 172 -13.82 18.94 -7.35
C ILE A 172 -14.69 20.00 -6.68
N ASP A 173 -15.93 20.13 -7.16
CA ASP A 173 -16.88 21.20 -6.77
C ASP A 173 -16.26 22.61 -6.88
N GLY A 174 -15.49 22.83 -7.95
CA GLY A 174 -14.82 24.12 -8.24
C GLY A 174 -13.57 24.39 -7.42
N ARG A 175 -13.16 23.50 -6.49
CA ARG A 175 -11.94 23.63 -5.71
C ARG A 175 -10.83 22.74 -6.26
N ASP A 176 -9.64 23.31 -6.45
CA ASP A 176 -8.46 22.58 -6.92
C ASP A 176 -7.99 21.55 -5.87
N ILE A 177 -7.79 20.29 -6.28
CA ILE A 177 -7.36 19.20 -5.41
C ILE A 177 -5.98 19.44 -4.79
N THR A 178 -5.13 20.26 -5.42
CA THR A 178 -3.80 20.61 -4.90
C THR A 178 -3.86 21.53 -3.68
N THR A 179 -5.00 22.17 -3.44
CA THR A 179 -5.26 23.04 -2.27
C THR A 179 -5.93 22.31 -1.11
N ILE A 180 -6.10 21.00 -1.22
CA ILE A 180 -6.79 20.14 -0.25
C ILE A 180 -5.75 19.17 0.33
N PRO A 181 -5.71 18.97 1.66
CA PRO A 181 -4.86 17.95 2.26
C PRO A 181 -5.16 16.57 1.67
N ARG A 182 -4.14 15.80 1.28
CA ARG A 182 -4.31 14.53 0.54
C ARG A 182 -5.13 13.50 1.30
N GLU A 183 -4.94 13.41 2.61
CA GLU A 183 -5.71 12.53 3.49
C GLU A 183 -7.20 12.89 3.48
N VAL A 184 -7.52 14.18 3.49
CA VAL A 184 -8.90 14.65 3.44
C VAL A 184 -9.51 14.43 2.06
N LEU A 185 -8.77 14.67 0.98
CA LEU A 185 -9.23 14.38 -0.38
C LEU A 185 -9.57 12.88 -0.53
N ARG A 186 -8.65 12.00 -0.12
CA ARG A 186 -8.77 10.55 -0.31
C ARG A 186 -9.83 9.93 0.60
N SER A 187 -10.02 10.44 1.82
CA SER A 187 -11.11 9.99 2.71
C SER A 187 -12.50 10.37 2.19
N ARG A 188 -12.63 11.37 1.30
CA ARG A 188 -13.91 11.80 0.73
C ARG A 188 -14.28 11.12 -0.59
N ILE A 189 -13.40 10.27 -1.11
CA ILE A 189 -13.61 9.53 -2.36
C ILE A 189 -13.69 8.04 -2.03
N THR A 190 -14.78 7.38 -2.42
CA THR A 190 -14.90 5.93 -2.29
C THR A 190 -14.23 5.26 -3.48
N VAL A 191 -13.27 4.38 -3.23
CA VAL A 191 -12.61 3.60 -4.30
C VAL A 191 -13.01 2.13 -4.17
N LEU A 192 -13.56 1.59 -5.26
CA LEU A 192 -13.94 0.20 -5.42
C LEU A 192 -12.92 -0.49 -6.32
N THR A 193 -11.97 -1.19 -5.69
CA THR A 193 -10.96 -1.99 -6.39
C THR A 193 -11.46 -3.40 -6.61
N GLN A 194 -11.17 -3.99 -7.76
CA GLN A 194 -11.48 -5.39 -8.03
C GLN A 194 -10.76 -6.36 -7.07
N ASP A 195 -9.47 -6.13 -6.83
CA ASP A 195 -8.64 -6.92 -5.92
C ASP A 195 -8.29 -6.06 -4.70
N GLY A 196 -9.11 -6.13 -3.67
CA GLY A 196 -8.85 -5.47 -2.39
C GLY A 196 -7.77 -6.18 -1.59
N VAL A 197 -7.11 -5.42 -0.71
CA VAL A 197 -6.13 -5.98 0.24
C VAL A 197 -6.89 -6.50 1.46
N GLU A 198 -6.68 -7.77 1.77
CA GLU A 198 -7.09 -8.39 3.04
C GLU A 198 -5.94 -8.26 4.04
N VAL A 199 -6.27 -7.79 5.24
CA VAL A 199 -5.34 -7.71 6.37
C VAL A 199 -5.69 -8.81 7.35
N ASP A 200 -4.66 -9.45 7.93
CA ASP A 200 -4.83 -10.47 8.98
C ASP A 200 -5.32 -9.81 10.28
N HIS A 201 -6.62 -9.52 10.30
CA HIS A 201 -7.37 -8.86 11.38
C HIS A 201 -8.83 -9.31 11.31
N SER A 202 -9.67 -8.80 12.21
CA SER A 202 -11.13 -8.98 12.20
C SER A 202 -11.80 -8.51 10.90
N VAL A 203 -13.00 -9.06 10.63
CA VAL A 203 -13.89 -8.61 9.56
C VAL A 203 -14.23 -7.13 9.70
N ARG A 204 -14.46 -6.64 10.93
CA ARG A 204 -14.73 -5.23 11.24
C ARG A 204 -13.63 -4.31 10.70
N PHE A 205 -12.37 -4.64 10.99
CA PHE A 205 -11.24 -3.84 10.51
C PHE A 205 -11.10 -3.88 8.99
N ASN A 206 -11.32 -5.05 8.38
CA ASN A 206 -11.28 -5.17 6.92
C ASN A 206 -12.43 -4.42 6.23
N MET A 207 -13.60 -4.30 6.88
CA MET A 207 -14.75 -3.53 6.39
C MET A 207 -14.56 -2.02 6.54
N TYR A 208 -13.96 -1.56 7.64
CA TYR A 208 -13.77 -0.14 7.89
C TYR A 208 -12.44 0.12 8.65
N PRO A 209 -11.31 0.23 7.94
CA PRO A 209 -9.98 0.42 8.54
C PRO A 209 -9.66 1.89 8.86
N PHE A 210 -10.65 2.79 8.82
CA PHE A 210 -10.43 4.23 8.98
C PHE A 210 -10.56 4.66 10.43
N ASP A 211 -9.75 5.64 10.81
CA ASP A 211 -9.88 6.34 12.08
C ASP A 211 -11.11 7.27 12.06
N GLY A 212 -11.76 7.45 13.22
CA GLY A 212 -12.91 8.34 13.37
C GLY A 212 -14.18 7.64 13.87
N HIS A 213 -15.35 8.11 13.39
CA HIS A 213 -16.64 7.54 13.79
C HIS A 213 -16.81 6.15 13.16
N GLN A 214 -16.57 5.12 13.97
CA GLN A 214 -16.70 3.75 13.49
C GLN A 214 -18.17 3.37 13.33
N PRO A 215 -18.55 2.67 12.24
CA PRO A 215 -19.89 2.14 12.09
C PRO A 215 -20.20 1.13 13.21
N THR A 216 -21.48 1.05 13.57
CA THR A 216 -21.94 0.06 14.54
C THR A 216 -21.91 -1.35 13.93
N ASP A 217 -21.86 -2.37 14.78
CA ASP A 217 -21.86 -3.76 14.32
C ASP A 217 -23.11 -4.08 13.49
N GLU A 218 -24.27 -3.49 13.85
CA GLU A 218 -25.50 -3.62 13.08
C GLU A 218 -25.34 -3.05 11.68
N SER A 219 -24.75 -1.86 11.53
CA SER A 219 -24.53 -1.23 10.22
C SER A 219 -23.60 -2.05 9.32
N ILE A 220 -22.56 -2.67 9.92
CA ILE A 220 -21.66 -3.58 9.19
C ILE A 220 -22.43 -4.83 8.75
N LEU A 221 -23.20 -5.45 9.64
CA LEU A 221 -23.97 -6.65 9.34
C LEU A 221 -25.07 -6.39 8.30
N GLU A 222 -25.79 -5.27 8.40
CA GLU A 222 -26.76 -4.82 7.39
C GLU A 222 -26.11 -4.64 6.01
N THR A 223 -24.90 -4.09 5.97
CA THR A 223 -24.18 -3.90 4.70
C THR A 223 -23.69 -5.24 4.13
N LEU A 224 -23.27 -6.17 4.99
CA LEU A 224 -22.92 -7.54 4.59
C LEU A 224 -24.15 -8.36 4.16
N ASP A 225 -25.34 -8.02 4.65
CA ASP A 225 -26.60 -8.67 4.26
C ASP A 225 -26.98 -8.37 2.82
N LEU A 226 -26.73 -7.14 2.35
CA LEU A 226 -26.94 -6.73 0.95
C LEU A 226 -26.20 -7.62 -0.05
N VAL A 227 -25.06 -8.17 0.37
CA VAL A 227 -24.21 -9.04 -0.44
C VAL A 227 -24.36 -10.52 -0.09
N GLY A 228 -25.23 -10.87 0.87
CA GLY A 228 -25.47 -12.25 1.30
C GLY A 228 -24.29 -12.88 2.07
N LEU A 229 -23.46 -12.07 2.72
CA LEU A 229 -22.32 -12.54 3.51
C LEU A 229 -22.58 -12.49 5.04
N SER A 230 -23.67 -11.86 5.47
CA SER A 230 -24.06 -11.69 6.87
C SER A 230 -24.11 -13.02 7.64
N GLU A 231 -24.80 -14.02 7.10
CA GLU A 231 -24.96 -15.34 7.73
C GLU A 231 -23.62 -16.06 7.92
N GLN A 232 -22.76 -16.05 6.89
CA GLN A 232 -21.43 -16.65 6.95
C GLN A 232 -20.57 -15.99 8.02
N VAL A 233 -20.57 -14.65 8.08
CA VAL A 233 -19.82 -13.89 9.09
C VAL A 233 -20.35 -14.18 10.49
N GLN A 234 -21.66 -14.19 10.68
CA GLN A 234 -22.26 -14.51 11.98
C GLN A 234 -21.93 -15.94 12.44
N SER A 235 -21.96 -16.92 11.54
CA SER A 235 -21.65 -18.32 11.86
C SER A 235 -20.21 -18.54 12.35
N GLN A 236 -19.29 -17.67 11.93
CA GLN A 236 -17.85 -17.76 12.23
C GLN A 236 -17.43 -16.89 13.43
N GLY A 237 -18.37 -16.31 14.17
CA GLY A 237 -18.09 -15.47 15.35
C GLY A 237 -18.36 -13.98 15.17
N GLY A 238 -19.07 -13.57 14.11
CA GLY A 238 -19.50 -12.20 13.88
C GLY A 238 -18.40 -11.30 13.31
N VAL A 239 -18.59 -9.98 13.43
CA VAL A 239 -17.69 -8.99 12.82
C VAL A 239 -16.30 -8.96 13.47
N GLU A 240 -16.15 -9.46 14.69
CA GLU A 240 -14.87 -9.57 15.39
C GLU A 240 -14.07 -10.83 15.03
N ALA A 241 -14.68 -11.77 14.30
CA ALA A 241 -13.98 -12.95 13.83
C ALA A 241 -12.87 -12.58 12.83
N ALA A 242 -11.79 -13.37 12.84
CA ALA A 242 -10.65 -13.17 11.95
C ALA A 242 -11.07 -13.31 10.48
N MET A 243 -10.65 -12.37 9.62
CA MET A 243 -10.93 -12.42 8.19
C MET A 243 -10.43 -13.73 7.55
N ALA A 244 -9.31 -14.26 8.04
CA ALA A 244 -8.75 -15.53 7.58
C ALA A 244 -9.67 -16.75 7.83
N SER A 245 -10.54 -16.72 8.84
CA SER A 245 -11.48 -17.83 9.11
C SER A 245 -12.68 -17.84 8.17
N MET A 246 -12.96 -16.72 7.49
CA MET A 246 -14.14 -16.60 6.62
C MET A 246 -14.03 -17.46 5.36
N GLN A 247 -12.81 -17.70 4.85
CA GLN A 247 -12.55 -18.52 3.66
C GLN A 247 -13.45 -18.15 2.46
N PHE A 248 -13.66 -16.85 2.22
CA PHE A 248 -14.49 -16.39 1.12
C PHE A 248 -13.97 -16.88 -0.24
N SER A 249 -14.88 -17.35 -1.08
CA SER A 249 -14.60 -17.62 -2.48
C SER A 249 -14.21 -16.33 -3.21
N PRO A 250 -13.54 -16.41 -4.39
CA PRO A 250 -13.16 -15.21 -5.14
C PRO A 250 -14.32 -14.24 -5.42
N GLY A 251 -15.50 -14.76 -5.77
CA GLY A 251 -16.69 -13.92 -6.00
C GLY A 251 -17.25 -13.30 -4.72
N GLN A 252 -17.23 -14.02 -3.60
CA GLN A 252 -17.62 -13.47 -2.29
C GLN A 252 -16.65 -12.38 -1.82
N LYS A 253 -15.34 -12.53 -2.09
CA LYS A 253 -14.34 -11.48 -1.78
C LYS A 253 -14.63 -10.19 -2.54
N GLN A 254 -15.03 -10.28 -3.80
CA GLN A 254 -15.39 -9.11 -4.58
C GLN A 254 -16.65 -8.43 -4.03
N LEU A 255 -17.68 -9.22 -3.73
CA LEU A 255 -18.87 -8.71 -3.05
C LEU A 255 -18.54 -8.05 -1.70
N PHE A 256 -17.60 -8.63 -0.94
CA PHE A 256 -17.10 -8.04 0.30
C PHE A 256 -16.44 -6.68 0.07
N PHE A 257 -15.60 -6.52 -0.97
CA PHE A 257 -14.99 -5.23 -1.30
C PHE A 257 -16.01 -4.18 -1.76
N VAL A 258 -17.05 -4.61 -2.48
CA VAL A 258 -18.19 -3.74 -2.84
C VAL A 258 -18.96 -3.30 -1.60
N ALA A 259 -19.26 -4.23 -0.69
CA ALA A 259 -19.90 -3.93 0.59
C ALA A 259 -19.07 -2.94 1.43
N ARG A 260 -17.74 -3.10 1.46
CA ARG A 260 -16.82 -2.15 2.10
C ARG A 260 -16.96 -0.73 1.53
N GLY A 261 -17.01 -0.58 0.21
CA GLY A 261 -17.18 0.75 -0.37
C GLY A 261 -18.57 1.36 -0.13
N ILE A 262 -19.62 0.53 -0.15
CA ILE A 262 -20.98 0.97 0.22
C ILE A 262 -21.01 1.45 1.68
N LEU A 263 -20.38 0.71 2.59
CA LEU A 263 -20.27 1.09 4.00
C LEU A 263 -19.53 2.44 4.13
N HIS A 264 -18.39 2.59 3.44
CA HIS A 264 -17.64 3.84 3.43
C HIS A 264 -18.48 5.03 2.93
N HIS A 265 -19.20 4.86 1.82
CA HIS A 265 -20.11 5.88 1.30
C HIS A 265 -21.19 6.26 2.33
N ARG A 266 -21.84 5.28 2.97
CA ARG A 266 -22.87 5.53 3.99
C ARG A 266 -22.32 6.23 5.23
N SER A 267 -21.11 5.86 5.68
CA SER A 267 -20.49 6.42 6.88
C SER A 267 -19.95 7.83 6.66
N VAL A 268 -19.33 8.10 5.51
CA VAL A 268 -18.64 9.38 5.22
C VAL A 268 -19.49 10.34 4.39
N GLY A 269 -20.50 9.84 3.70
CA GLY A 269 -21.32 10.63 2.76
C GLY A 269 -20.56 11.00 1.48
N SER A 270 -19.64 10.14 1.02
CA SER A 270 -18.81 10.42 -0.16
C SER A 270 -19.67 10.61 -1.42
N LYS A 271 -19.48 11.70 -2.17
CA LYS A 271 -20.22 11.97 -3.42
C LYS A 271 -19.53 11.50 -4.69
N ILE A 272 -18.31 10.99 -4.57
CA ILE A 272 -17.52 10.49 -5.69
C ILE A 272 -17.16 9.04 -5.42
N VAL A 273 -17.47 8.18 -6.39
CA VAL A 273 -17.10 6.77 -6.38
C VAL A 273 -16.24 6.47 -7.59
N MET A 274 -15.09 5.84 -7.38
CA MET A 274 -14.18 5.39 -8.43
C MET A 274 -14.16 3.88 -8.47
N MET A 275 -14.27 3.29 -9.65
CA MET A 275 -14.26 1.84 -9.85
C MET A 275 -13.30 1.44 -10.96
N ASP A 276 -12.45 0.45 -10.69
CA ASP A 276 -11.55 -0.13 -11.70
C ASP A 276 -11.97 -1.57 -12.02
N GLU A 277 -12.49 -1.79 -13.23
CA GLU A 277 -12.96 -3.09 -13.71
C GLU A 277 -11.85 -3.80 -14.51
N ALA A 278 -10.93 -4.48 -13.83
CA ALA A 278 -9.86 -5.27 -14.43
C ALA A 278 -10.34 -6.69 -14.84
N THR A 279 -11.07 -6.79 -15.94
CA THR A 279 -11.62 -8.03 -16.50
C THR A 279 -10.65 -9.22 -16.53
N SER A 280 -10.80 -10.15 -15.58
CA SER A 280 -10.47 -11.56 -15.78
C SER A 280 -11.16 -12.44 -14.75
N SER A 281 -11.96 -13.42 -15.23
CA SER A 281 -12.46 -14.60 -14.51
C SER A 281 -13.70 -14.50 -13.59
N MET A 282 -14.50 -13.44 -13.67
CA MET A 282 -15.74 -13.37 -12.86
C MET A 282 -16.91 -14.16 -13.46
N ASP A 283 -17.68 -14.80 -12.57
CA ASP A 283 -19.00 -15.35 -12.86
C ASP A 283 -19.97 -14.21 -13.21
N TYR A 284 -20.69 -14.36 -14.32
CA TYR A 284 -21.68 -13.41 -14.82
C TYR A 284 -22.78 -13.12 -13.78
N GLY A 285 -23.11 -14.08 -12.90
CA GLY A 285 -24.07 -13.88 -11.81
C GLY A 285 -23.60 -12.86 -10.78
N VAL A 286 -22.34 -12.96 -10.34
CA VAL A 286 -21.75 -12.05 -9.35
C VAL A 286 -21.61 -10.64 -9.92
N ASP A 287 -21.15 -10.52 -11.16
CA ASP A 287 -21.02 -9.23 -11.85
C ASP A 287 -22.35 -8.48 -11.94
N ARG A 288 -23.43 -9.19 -12.30
CA ARG A 288 -24.78 -8.61 -12.34
C ARG A 288 -25.25 -8.16 -10.94
N GLN A 289 -24.95 -8.93 -9.91
CA GLN A 289 -25.28 -8.55 -8.53
C GLN A 289 -24.53 -7.28 -8.10
N ILE A 290 -23.24 -7.16 -8.44
CA ILE A 290 -22.42 -5.98 -8.15
C ILE A 290 -22.98 -4.74 -8.87
N GLN A 291 -23.26 -4.83 -10.17
CA GLN A 291 -23.85 -3.71 -10.93
C GLN A 291 -25.19 -3.27 -10.33
N LYS A 292 -26.05 -4.23 -9.95
CA LYS A 292 -27.33 -3.93 -9.29
C LYS A 292 -27.12 -3.17 -7.98
N LEU A 293 -26.18 -3.61 -7.14
CA LEU A 293 -25.89 -2.97 -5.86
C LEU A 293 -25.35 -1.54 -6.04
N ILE A 294 -24.49 -1.32 -7.03
CA ILE A 294 -23.99 0.02 -7.36
C ILE A 294 -25.14 0.93 -7.79
N ASP A 295 -25.97 0.46 -8.71
CA ASP A 295 -27.07 1.24 -9.26
C ASP A 295 -28.18 1.50 -8.21
N GLU A 296 -28.30 0.68 -7.15
CA GLU A 296 -29.26 0.89 -6.05
C GLU A 296 -28.69 1.74 -4.90
N GLN A 297 -27.43 1.54 -4.52
CA GLN A 297 -26.85 2.10 -3.30
C GLN A 297 -26.07 3.40 -3.51
N LEU A 298 -25.67 3.72 -4.75
CA LEU A 298 -24.78 4.85 -5.08
C LEU A 298 -25.42 5.84 -6.07
N THR A 299 -26.74 5.97 -6.03
CA THR A 299 -27.54 6.78 -6.98
C THR A 299 -27.29 8.28 -6.88
N ASP A 300 -26.89 8.77 -5.72
CA ASP A 300 -26.61 10.18 -5.43
C ASP A 300 -25.14 10.57 -5.65
N CYS A 301 -24.34 9.63 -6.16
CA CYS A 301 -22.90 9.78 -6.36
C CYS A 301 -22.55 10.00 -7.83
N THR A 302 -21.51 10.78 -8.06
CA THR A 302 -20.79 10.80 -9.34
C THR A 302 -19.91 9.55 -9.40
N ILE A 303 -20.12 8.70 -10.40
CA ILE A 303 -19.39 7.43 -10.54
C ILE A 303 -18.39 7.56 -11.69
N VAL A 304 -17.12 7.30 -11.43
CA VAL A 304 -16.07 7.22 -12.45
C VAL A 304 -15.61 5.76 -12.55
N LEU A 305 -15.86 5.12 -13.69
CA LEU A 305 -15.59 3.71 -13.93
C LEU A 305 -14.52 3.56 -15.00
N ILE A 306 -13.44 2.84 -14.75
CA ILE A 306 -12.58 2.32 -15.82
C ILE A 306 -13.21 1.00 -16.28
N ALA A 307 -13.73 0.98 -17.51
CA ALA A 307 -14.36 -0.20 -18.07
C ALA A 307 -13.42 -0.88 -19.07
N HIS A 308 -13.25 -2.19 -18.90
CA HIS A 308 -12.57 -3.05 -19.89
C HIS A 308 -13.58 -3.82 -20.77
N ARG A 309 -14.84 -3.92 -20.36
CA ARG A 309 -15.96 -4.46 -21.14
C ARG A 309 -16.87 -3.34 -21.63
N LEU A 310 -17.36 -3.48 -22.86
CA LEU A 310 -18.34 -2.56 -23.43
C LEU A 310 -19.66 -2.59 -22.66
N HIS A 311 -20.08 -3.76 -22.15
CA HIS A 311 -21.34 -3.92 -21.42
C HIS A 311 -21.40 -3.05 -20.14
N SER A 312 -20.27 -2.83 -19.47
CA SER A 312 -20.20 -1.99 -18.27
C SER A 312 -20.37 -0.50 -18.58
N LEU A 313 -20.21 -0.12 -19.85
CA LEU A 313 -20.46 1.22 -20.38
C LEU A 313 -21.90 1.40 -20.88
N ASP A 314 -22.71 0.34 -20.99
CA ASP A 314 -24.06 0.41 -21.56
C ASP A 314 -24.98 1.35 -20.75
N ASN A 315 -24.73 1.49 -19.45
CA ASN A 315 -25.47 2.37 -18.53
C ASN A 315 -24.72 3.67 -18.18
N ALA A 316 -23.61 3.98 -18.85
CA ALA A 316 -22.88 5.23 -18.60
C ALA A 316 -23.62 6.44 -19.21
N ASP A 317 -23.70 7.54 -18.45
CA ASP A 317 -24.19 8.83 -18.94
C ASP A 317 -23.13 9.48 -19.85
N VAL A 318 -21.85 9.30 -19.52
CA VAL A 318 -20.72 9.86 -20.28
C VAL A 318 -19.69 8.78 -20.53
N VAL A 319 -19.23 8.63 -21.77
CA VAL A 319 -18.13 7.74 -22.15
C VAL A 319 -16.95 8.58 -22.62
N VAL A 320 -15.82 8.44 -21.92
CA VAL A 320 -14.56 9.14 -22.18
C VAL A 320 -13.59 8.16 -22.79
N LYS A 321 -13.15 8.42 -24.03
CA LYS A 321 -12.18 7.58 -24.71
C LYS A 321 -10.78 8.16 -24.56
N LEU A 322 -9.88 7.41 -23.93
CA LEU A 322 -8.46 7.74 -23.82
C LEU A 322 -7.61 6.96 -24.82
N GLU A 323 -6.76 7.68 -25.54
CA GLU A 323 -5.73 7.12 -26.41
C GLU A 323 -4.41 7.85 -26.21
N ALA A 324 -3.33 7.11 -25.94
CA ALA A 324 -1.98 7.65 -25.71
C ALA A 324 -1.92 8.85 -24.75
N GLY A 325 -2.66 8.78 -23.63
CA GLY A 325 -2.70 9.84 -22.62
C GLY A 325 -3.61 11.03 -22.94
N LYS A 326 -4.27 11.04 -24.10
CA LYS A 326 -5.19 12.12 -24.54
C LYS A 326 -6.64 11.66 -24.46
N VAL A 327 -7.52 12.60 -24.12
CA VAL A 327 -8.96 12.41 -24.32
C VAL A 327 -9.26 12.68 -25.79
N VAL A 328 -9.61 11.64 -26.54
CA VAL A 328 -9.89 11.74 -27.99
C VAL A 328 -11.37 11.93 -28.30
N GLU A 329 -12.25 11.44 -27.42
CA GLU A 329 -13.69 11.50 -27.61
C GLU A 329 -14.41 11.53 -26.26
N VAL A 330 -15.47 12.33 -26.18
CA VAL A 330 -16.39 12.37 -25.04
C VAL A 330 -17.80 12.24 -25.59
N ALA A 331 -18.40 11.07 -25.44
CA ALA A 331 -19.78 10.80 -25.86
C ALA A 331 -20.70 10.94 -24.65
N ARG A 332 -21.71 11.81 -24.74
CA ARG A 332 -22.75 11.93 -23.70
C ARG A 332 -24.03 11.29 -24.17
N ARG A 333 -24.65 10.47 -23.33
CA ARG A 333 -25.98 9.91 -23.59
C ARG A 333 -27.01 11.02 -23.45
N CYS A 334 -27.76 11.27 -24.51
CA CYS A 334 -28.87 12.22 -24.46
C CYS A 334 -29.96 11.61 -23.57
N ARG A 335 -30.14 12.11 -22.35
CA ARG A 335 -31.32 11.78 -21.53
C ARG A 335 -32.54 12.33 -22.28
N THR A 336 -33.24 11.49 -23.03
CA THR A 336 -34.61 11.80 -23.43
C THR A 336 -35.42 11.86 -22.15
N THR A 337 -35.69 13.06 -21.67
CA THR A 337 -36.75 13.31 -20.69
C THR A 337 -38.04 12.81 -21.33
N THR A 338 -38.46 11.60 -20.98
CA THR A 338 -39.87 11.21 -21.10
C THR A 338 -40.62 12.09 -20.10
N THR A 339 -41.05 13.25 -20.58
CA THR A 339 -42.26 13.89 -20.07
C THR A 339 -43.39 12.90 -20.33
N GLU A 340 -43.66 12.05 -19.34
CA GLU A 340 -44.98 11.42 -19.23
C GLU A 340 -45.96 12.53 -18.83
N ASP A 341 -46.55 13.14 -19.85
CA ASP A 341 -47.86 13.78 -19.76
C ASP A 341 -48.91 12.67 -19.54
N ALA A 342 -49.53 12.64 -18.36
CA ALA A 342 -50.96 12.43 -18.09
C ALA A 342 -51.21 11.95 -16.64
#